data_AF-A0AAW1RL69-F1
#
_entry.id   AF-A0AAW1RL69-F1
#
_cell.length_a   1.000
_cell.length_b   1.000
_cell.length_c   1.000
_cell.angle_alpha   90.00
_cell.angle_beta   90.00
_cell.angle_gamma   90.00
#
_symmetry.space_group_name_H-M   'P 1'
#
loop_
_entity.id
_entity.type
_entity.pdbx_description
1 polymer ?
#
loop_
_entity_poly.entity_id
_entity_poly.type
_entity_poly.pdbx_seq_one_letter_code
_entity_poly.pdbx_strand_id
1 'polypeptide(L)'
;MATKLIFSMYIPGAIIVVLFGLAALSLTLLHRHRKGKQTRDFFLTARNSVGAWFIGWSFYAAILGSWAVFSVPSYAYTAGYVGLIFYAIFAGVPVLVQAYLGIAIQKRFPMVTSFTNFVQRRFGTPVMMWVALIMMLNMGIALTAEMTAIGDLFTQVVGTTRVPIVVIIAVTTAVYTAAGGLYISILTDQVQAVLSLVLLLVAYIYVAATFREPLGPLPPELSADNKLGTASIAIVPISLICASIYSEVAWARCWASASDRTLKLGALYGTLQITVVCFLLGFGGLLAAWSGLFIPTGPNDYGNTIFFSLFLNSQREQVAWVTVLVGLLAITLSTSNQDSLQNGLVECVGGVFLKSAPVWIARVLVVILTVPCVVASLQGYNIISLYVLGNLVVSTHTLPIIAGLIPGRWAERIVTPFTAICGCWVGFAAVVIYAALRRYDWGLSLSAALHQVFFEPFDWPRFVIALGASVVGLAAGAAMELPVRACLRRPIAPSNLTLAEQAHRREQEAAATKLKDIEEDMDPKLASDQVPQWIAKDGPCPSSLQHEPLSTSRSSSHAVGPPTSGLGTTMGCVKKVLDHA
;
A
#
# COMPACT_ATOMS: atom_id res chain seq x y z
N MET A 1 -26.10 29.40 5.95
CA MET A 1 -24.82 28.76 5.56
C MET A 1 -25.04 27.34 5.02
N ALA A 2 -25.70 26.46 5.76
CA ALA A 2 -26.00 25.07 5.35
C ALA A 2 -26.60 24.96 3.93
N THR A 3 -27.68 25.69 3.61
CA THR A 3 -28.29 25.63 2.27
C THR A 3 -27.31 26.02 1.14
N LYS A 4 -26.45 27.02 1.36
CA LYS A 4 -25.42 27.43 0.38
C LYS A 4 -24.34 26.35 0.21
N LEU A 5 -23.90 25.69 1.28
CA LEU A 5 -22.94 24.59 1.23
C LEU A 5 -23.54 23.35 0.56
N ILE A 6 -24.82 23.05 0.80
CA ILE A 6 -25.54 21.97 0.12
C ILE A 6 -25.52 22.20 -1.39
N PHE A 7 -26.00 23.35 -1.87
CA PHE A 7 -26.00 23.63 -3.31
C PHE A 7 -24.59 23.75 -3.91
N SER A 8 -23.61 24.26 -3.17
CA SER A 8 -22.26 24.52 -3.69
C SER A 8 -21.30 23.33 -3.58
N MET A 9 -21.56 22.35 -2.72
CA MET A 9 -20.66 21.22 -2.48
C MET A 9 -21.29 19.87 -2.84
N TYR A 10 -22.56 19.66 -2.49
CA TYR A 10 -23.24 18.38 -2.74
C TYR A 10 -23.45 18.14 -4.24
N ILE A 11 -24.08 19.08 -4.93
CA ILE A 11 -24.39 18.93 -6.35
C ILE A 11 -23.09 18.89 -7.19
N PRO A 12 -22.13 19.83 -7.04
CA PRO A 12 -20.90 19.77 -7.81
C PRO A 12 -20.03 18.56 -7.44
N GLY A 13 -19.98 18.17 -6.16
CA GLY A 13 -19.26 16.99 -5.72
C GLY A 13 -19.80 15.72 -6.37
N ALA A 14 -21.11 15.52 -6.34
CA ALA A 14 -21.75 14.37 -6.99
C ALA A 14 -21.53 14.37 -8.52
N ILE A 15 -21.66 15.53 -9.17
CA ILE A 15 -21.43 15.67 -10.61
C ILE A 15 -19.97 15.36 -10.96
N ILE A 16 -19.00 15.89 -10.22
CA ILE A 16 -17.57 15.65 -10.47
C ILE A 16 -17.24 14.17 -10.33
N VAL A 17 -17.77 13.49 -9.31
CA VAL A 17 -17.58 12.05 -9.12
C VAL A 17 -18.13 11.25 -10.31
N VAL A 18 -19.36 11.55 -10.73
CA VAL A 18 -20.00 10.86 -11.87
C VAL A 18 -19.26 11.15 -13.18
N LEU A 19 -18.93 12.40 -13.46
CA LEU A 19 -18.16 12.78 -14.65
C LEU A 19 -16.78 12.14 -14.67
N PHE A 20 -16.11 12.08 -13.52
CA PHE A 20 -14.83 11.39 -13.40
C PHE A 20 -14.99 9.89 -13.67
N GLY A 21 -16.00 9.24 -13.10
CA GLY A 21 -16.31 7.84 -13.37
C GLY A 21 -16.60 7.58 -14.86
N LEU A 22 -17.36 8.45 -15.52
CA LEU A 22 -17.61 8.39 -16.95
C LEU A 22 -16.33 8.59 -17.77
N ALA A 23 -15.47 9.53 -17.38
CA ALA A 23 -14.17 9.75 -18.02
C ALA A 23 -13.27 8.51 -17.88
N ALA A 24 -13.18 7.91 -16.68
CA ALA A 24 -12.43 6.68 -16.43
C ALA A 24 -12.97 5.49 -17.25
N LEU A 25 -14.29 5.36 -17.37
CA LEU A 25 -14.94 4.37 -18.23
C LEU A 25 -14.60 4.60 -19.71
N SER A 26 -14.70 5.85 -20.18
CA SER A 26 -14.37 6.19 -21.58
C SER A 26 -12.92 5.86 -21.91
N LEU A 27 -12.00 6.14 -20.98
CA LEU A 27 -10.59 5.83 -21.11
C LEU A 27 -10.34 4.31 -21.12
N THR A 28 -11.08 3.56 -20.29
CA THR A 28 -11.07 2.09 -20.31
C THR A 28 -11.51 1.54 -21.66
N LEU A 29 -12.62 2.06 -22.21
CA LEU A 29 -13.16 1.63 -23.51
C LEU A 29 -12.18 1.96 -24.64
N LEU A 30 -11.63 3.18 -24.67
CA LEU A 30 -10.64 3.59 -25.66
C LEU A 30 -9.39 2.72 -25.61
N HIS A 31 -8.90 2.40 -24.40
CA HIS A 31 -7.75 1.54 -24.22
C HIS A 31 -8.02 0.12 -24.73
N ARG A 32 -9.19 -0.46 -24.41
CA ARG A 32 -9.61 -1.78 -24.92
C ARG A 32 -9.77 -1.80 -26.43
N HIS A 33 -10.32 -0.75 -27.02
CA HIS A 33 -10.42 -0.62 -28.48
C HIS A 33 -9.05 -0.55 -29.16
N ARG A 34 -8.08 0.15 -28.56
CA ARG A 34 -6.73 0.31 -29.15
C ARG A 34 -5.83 -0.91 -28.97
N LYS A 35 -5.91 -1.61 -27.83
CA LYS A 35 -4.96 -2.68 -27.47
C LYS A 35 -5.57 -4.09 -27.42
N GLY A 36 -6.86 -4.26 -27.68
CA GLY A 36 -7.53 -5.57 -27.66
C GLY A 36 -7.74 -6.13 -26.25
N LYS A 37 -8.11 -7.43 -26.17
CA LYS A 37 -8.33 -8.14 -24.90
C LYS A 37 -7.01 -8.30 -24.15
N GLN A 38 -6.95 -7.79 -22.93
CA GLN A 38 -5.78 -7.88 -22.06
C GLN A 38 -5.69 -9.25 -21.37
N THR A 39 -4.47 -9.76 -21.18
CA THR A 39 -4.22 -10.95 -20.36
C THR A 39 -4.60 -10.66 -18.90
N ARG A 40 -5.13 -11.67 -18.21
CA ARG A 40 -5.49 -11.61 -16.78
C ARG A 40 -4.36 -11.01 -15.92
N ASP A 41 -3.13 -11.45 -16.13
CA ASP A 41 -1.99 -10.98 -15.34
C ASP A 41 -1.69 -9.50 -15.57
N PHE A 42 -1.70 -9.04 -16.82
CA PHE A 42 -1.53 -7.61 -17.13
C PHE A 42 -2.68 -6.77 -16.55
N PHE A 43 -3.89 -7.31 -16.59
CA PHE A 43 -5.07 -6.66 -16.08
C PHE A 43 -5.05 -6.48 -14.54
N LEU A 44 -4.54 -7.49 -13.83
CA LEU A 44 -4.44 -7.49 -12.38
C LEU A 44 -3.20 -6.77 -11.86
N THR A 45 -2.05 -6.91 -12.53
CA THR A 45 -0.75 -6.48 -11.99
C THR A 45 -0.05 -5.39 -12.80
N ALA A 46 -0.52 -5.07 -14.01
CA ALA A 46 0.13 -4.12 -14.93
C ALA A 46 1.66 -4.34 -15.03
N ARG A 47 2.08 -5.61 -14.98
CA ARG A 47 3.45 -6.01 -14.67
C ARG A 47 4.52 -5.31 -15.50
N ASN A 48 5.54 -4.78 -14.82
CA ASN A 48 6.73 -4.16 -15.42
C ASN A 48 6.45 -3.09 -16.51
N SER A 49 5.33 -2.36 -16.43
CA SER A 49 4.87 -1.51 -17.53
C SER A 49 4.89 -0.01 -17.24
N VAL A 50 5.14 0.39 -15.99
CA VAL A 50 4.95 1.77 -15.52
C VAL A 50 6.29 2.43 -15.15
N GLY A 51 6.49 3.69 -15.57
CA GLY A 51 7.67 4.51 -15.27
C GLY A 51 7.66 5.15 -13.88
N ALA A 52 8.80 5.69 -13.43
CA ALA A 52 9.03 6.05 -12.02
C ALA A 52 8.11 7.19 -11.55
N TRP A 53 7.91 8.18 -12.40
CA TRP A 53 7.02 9.30 -12.15
C TRP A 53 5.57 8.86 -11.97
N PHE A 54 5.09 8.03 -12.91
CA PHE A 54 3.74 7.48 -12.94
C PHE A 54 3.45 6.63 -11.69
N ILE A 55 4.45 5.87 -11.21
CA ILE A 55 4.37 5.08 -9.99
C ILE A 55 4.35 5.95 -8.74
N GLY A 56 5.19 6.99 -8.67
CA GLY A 56 5.25 7.87 -7.50
C GLY A 56 3.92 8.56 -7.22
N TRP A 57 3.29 9.12 -8.26
CA TRP A 57 1.95 9.70 -8.16
C TRP A 57 0.89 8.67 -7.76
N SER A 58 1.00 7.45 -8.30
CA SER A 58 0.06 6.39 -7.97
C SER A 58 0.23 5.89 -6.55
N PHE A 59 1.45 5.81 -6.00
CA PHE A 59 1.64 5.52 -4.57
C PHE A 59 0.98 6.57 -3.69
N TYR A 60 1.16 7.85 -4.03
CA TYR A 60 0.54 8.94 -3.30
C TYR A 60 -1.00 8.85 -3.34
N ALA A 61 -1.61 8.77 -4.52
CA ALA A 61 -3.08 8.82 -4.66
C ALA A 61 -3.76 7.59 -4.05
N ALA A 62 -3.13 6.43 -4.21
CA ALA A 62 -3.70 5.17 -3.77
C ALA A 62 -3.68 4.97 -2.26
N ILE A 63 -2.68 5.54 -1.59
CA ILE A 63 -2.50 5.39 -0.14
C ILE A 63 -3.17 6.53 0.61
N LEU A 64 -3.08 7.75 0.06
CA LEU A 64 -3.70 8.92 0.66
C LEU A 64 -5.19 8.96 0.31
N GLY A 65 -6.03 8.61 1.29
CA GLY A 65 -7.47 8.68 1.18
C GLY A 65 -8.08 9.92 1.83
N SER A 66 -9.41 10.02 1.82
CA SER A 66 -10.10 11.07 2.56
C SER A 66 -9.86 10.96 4.05
N TRP A 67 -9.59 9.76 4.57
CA TRP A 67 -9.18 9.52 5.96
C TRP A 67 -8.08 10.48 6.39
N ALA A 68 -7.15 10.86 5.50
CA ALA A 68 -6.05 11.75 5.83
C ALA A 68 -6.51 13.17 6.22
N VAL A 69 -7.62 13.64 5.63
CA VAL A 69 -8.21 14.96 5.89
C VAL A 69 -8.94 15.01 7.25
N PHE A 70 -9.30 13.85 7.82
CA PHE A 70 -10.02 13.77 9.10
C PHE A 70 -9.11 13.25 10.22
N SER A 71 -8.48 12.10 10.01
CA SER A 71 -7.69 11.41 11.02
C SER A 71 -6.39 12.12 11.36
N VAL A 72 -5.64 12.65 10.39
CA VAL A 72 -4.34 13.31 10.70
C VAL A 72 -4.54 14.60 11.50
N PRO A 73 -5.50 15.48 11.14
CA PRO A 73 -5.84 16.66 11.95
C PRO A 73 -6.36 16.29 13.35
N SER A 74 -7.25 15.32 13.44
CA SER A 74 -7.78 14.80 14.72
C SER A 74 -6.67 14.20 15.60
N TYR A 75 -5.72 13.50 15.00
CA TYR A 75 -4.56 12.94 15.71
C TYR A 75 -3.60 14.05 16.17
N ALA A 76 -3.35 15.06 15.35
CA ALA A 76 -2.51 16.20 15.73
C ALA A 76 -3.13 17.03 16.88
N TYR A 77 -4.46 17.14 16.91
CA TYR A 77 -5.19 17.74 18.03
C TYR A 77 -4.99 16.97 19.34
N THR A 78 -5.09 15.64 19.30
CA THR A 78 -5.04 14.80 20.51
C THR A 78 -3.63 14.43 20.97
N ALA A 79 -2.65 14.39 20.05
CA ALA A 79 -1.27 13.96 20.30
C ALA A 79 -0.24 15.10 20.17
N GLY A 80 -0.66 16.32 19.84
CA GLY A 80 0.22 17.48 19.71
C GLY A 80 1.21 17.40 18.55
N TYR A 81 2.21 18.28 18.54
CA TYR A 81 3.16 18.39 17.43
C TYR A 81 4.07 17.16 17.29
N VAL A 82 4.40 16.48 18.39
CA VAL A 82 5.21 15.25 18.36
C VAL A 82 4.43 14.15 17.64
N GLY A 83 3.15 13.97 18.00
CA GLY A 83 2.25 13.04 17.32
C GLY A 83 2.12 13.35 15.83
N LEU A 84 1.93 14.63 15.48
CA LEU A 84 1.88 15.09 14.09
C LEU A 84 3.14 14.73 13.29
N ILE A 85 4.34 15.03 13.81
CA ILE A 85 5.60 14.77 13.10
C ILE A 85 5.76 13.28 12.83
N PHE A 86 5.57 12.44 13.84
CA PHE A 86 5.69 10.99 13.69
C PHE A 86 4.61 10.44 12.76
N TYR A 87 3.38 10.95 12.84
CA TYR A 87 2.31 10.53 11.94
C TYR A 87 2.61 10.89 10.49
N ALA A 88 3.04 12.12 10.20
CA ALA A 88 3.37 12.55 8.85
C ALA A 88 4.53 11.73 8.25
N ILE A 89 5.59 11.49 9.01
CA ILE A 89 6.73 10.69 8.56
C ILE A 89 6.27 9.25 8.28
N PHE A 90 5.59 8.61 9.23
CA PHE A 90 5.22 7.21 9.13
C PHE A 90 3.94 6.93 8.33
N ALA A 91 3.25 7.96 7.85
CA ALA A 91 2.29 7.82 6.74
C ALA A 91 3.00 7.53 5.41
N GLY A 92 4.19 8.13 5.19
CA GLY A 92 4.96 7.97 3.95
C GLY A 92 5.99 6.82 3.98
N VAL A 93 6.67 6.60 5.11
CA VAL A 93 7.72 5.57 5.27
C VAL A 93 7.29 4.15 4.85
N PRO A 94 6.05 3.68 5.12
CA PRO A 94 5.62 2.33 4.74
C PRO A 94 5.78 2.04 3.24
N VAL A 95 5.65 3.05 2.37
CA VAL A 95 5.90 2.92 0.93
C VAL A 95 7.35 2.53 0.63
N LEU A 96 8.32 3.15 1.29
CA LEU A 96 9.74 2.78 1.16
C LEU A 96 10.00 1.36 1.66
N VAL A 97 9.39 1.01 2.81
CA VAL A 97 9.50 -0.33 3.39
C VAL A 97 8.97 -1.37 2.41
N GLN A 98 7.78 -1.15 1.83
CA GLN A 98 7.20 -2.07 0.86
C GLN A 98 7.95 -2.11 -0.46
N ALA A 99 8.47 -0.99 -0.96
CA ALA A 99 9.33 -0.99 -2.14
C ALA A 99 10.60 -1.82 -1.92
N TYR A 100 11.23 -1.68 -0.75
CA TYR A 100 12.40 -2.49 -0.38
C TYR A 100 12.06 -3.98 -0.26
N LEU A 101 10.98 -4.32 0.47
CA LEU A 101 10.52 -5.70 0.62
C LEU A 101 10.09 -6.28 -0.72
N GLY A 102 9.43 -5.51 -1.57
CA GLY A 102 9.01 -5.89 -2.91
C GLY A 102 10.20 -6.28 -3.78
N ILE A 103 11.25 -5.45 -3.82
CA ILE A 103 12.50 -5.78 -4.54
C ILE A 103 13.14 -7.05 -3.96
N ALA A 104 13.20 -7.19 -2.63
CA ALA A 104 13.75 -8.38 -2.00
C ALA A 104 12.96 -9.65 -2.37
N ILE A 105 11.63 -9.56 -2.41
CA ILE A 105 10.75 -10.65 -2.85
C ILE A 105 10.94 -10.93 -4.34
N GLN A 106 10.97 -9.92 -5.22
CA GLN A 106 11.15 -10.12 -6.67
C GLN A 106 12.48 -10.81 -7.00
N LYS A 107 13.56 -10.43 -6.31
CA LYS A 107 14.89 -11.04 -6.50
C LYS A 107 14.92 -12.50 -6.08
N ARG A 108 14.20 -12.85 -5.01
CA ARG A 108 14.17 -14.23 -4.48
C ARG A 108 13.06 -15.08 -5.15
N PHE A 109 12.00 -14.45 -5.63
CA PHE A 109 10.82 -15.08 -6.21
C PHE A 109 10.36 -14.36 -7.49
N PRO A 110 11.06 -14.55 -8.63
CA PRO A 110 10.75 -13.83 -9.87
C PRO A 110 9.35 -14.12 -10.43
N MET A 111 8.73 -15.22 -10.02
CA MET A 111 7.42 -15.66 -10.49
C MET A 111 6.26 -15.25 -9.57
N VAL A 112 6.53 -14.48 -8.52
CA VAL A 112 5.48 -13.95 -7.63
C VAL A 112 4.77 -12.79 -8.31
N THR A 113 3.45 -12.82 -8.23
CA THR A 113 2.56 -11.81 -8.83
C THR A 113 1.77 -11.01 -7.80
N SER A 114 1.72 -11.47 -6.54
CA SER A 114 1.02 -10.82 -5.42
C SER A 114 1.67 -11.19 -4.09
N PHE A 115 1.41 -10.44 -3.02
CA PHE A 115 1.98 -10.78 -1.70
C PHE A 115 1.47 -12.15 -1.20
N THR A 116 0.20 -12.47 -1.43
CA THR A 116 -0.37 -13.78 -1.11
C THR A 116 0.30 -14.93 -1.89
N ASN A 117 0.71 -14.71 -3.15
CA ASN A 117 1.46 -15.71 -3.91
C ASN A 117 2.83 -16.00 -3.29
N PHE A 118 3.53 -14.97 -2.78
CA PHE A 118 4.76 -15.14 -2.02
C PHE A 118 4.52 -16.01 -0.77
N VAL A 119 3.49 -15.69 0.03
CA VAL A 119 3.13 -16.47 1.23
C VAL A 119 2.81 -17.92 0.85
N GLN A 120 2.12 -18.15 -0.26
CA GLN A 120 1.81 -19.50 -0.73
C GLN A 120 3.08 -20.30 -1.06
N ARG A 121 4.02 -19.69 -1.77
CA ARG A 121 5.28 -20.36 -2.14
C ARG A 121 6.16 -20.62 -0.92
N ARG A 122 6.13 -19.72 0.08
CA ARG A 122 6.96 -19.81 1.28
C ARG A 122 6.40 -20.70 2.39
N PHE A 123 5.09 -20.66 2.61
CA PHE A 123 4.42 -21.29 3.76
C PHE A 123 3.30 -22.27 3.37
N GLY A 124 2.92 -22.33 2.10
CA GLY A 124 1.86 -23.21 1.61
C GLY A 124 0.47 -22.55 1.62
N THR A 125 -0.50 -23.29 1.07
CA THR A 125 -1.89 -22.83 0.86
C THR A 125 -2.64 -22.44 2.14
N PRO A 126 -2.54 -23.17 3.28
CA PRO A 126 -3.28 -22.79 4.49
C PRO A 126 -2.89 -21.43 5.04
N VAL A 127 -1.58 -21.14 5.11
CA VAL A 127 -1.07 -19.84 5.58
C VAL A 127 -1.40 -18.73 4.58
N MET A 128 -1.36 -19.02 3.28
CA MET A 128 -1.82 -18.08 2.24
C MET A 128 -3.28 -17.69 2.46
N MET A 129 -4.18 -18.64 2.68
CA MET A 129 -5.60 -18.36 2.92
C MET A 129 -5.80 -17.52 4.19
N TRP A 130 -5.08 -17.84 5.26
CA TRP A 130 -5.11 -17.07 6.50
C TRP A 130 -4.65 -15.61 6.30
N VAL A 131 -3.50 -15.42 5.66
CA VAL A 131 -2.98 -14.07 5.36
C VAL A 131 -3.93 -13.32 4.43
N ALA A 132 -4.47 -13.97 3.40
CA ALA A 132 -5.44 -13.36 2.50
C ALA A 132 -6.69 -12.85 3.22
N LEU A 133 -7.23 -13.62 4.17
CA LEU A 133 -8.37 -13.21 4.98
C LEU A 133 -8.06 -11.96 5.81
N ILE A 134 -6.87 -11.90 6.42
CA ILE A 134 -6.44 -10.73 7.20
C ILE A 134 -6.23 -9.52 6.30
N MET A 135 -5.65 -9.69 5.12
CA MET A 135 -5.50 -8.61 4.14
C MET A 135 -6.86 -8.08 3.68
N MET A 136 -7.82 -8.97 3.40
CA MET A 136 -9.18 -8.58 3.04
C MET A 136 -9.88 -7.84 4.18
N LEU A 137 -9.72 -8.29 5.43
CA LEU A 137 -10.23 -7.61 6.61
C LEU A 137 -9.63 -6.20 6.74
N ASN A 138 -8.30 -6.08 6.65
CA ASN A 138 -7.58 -4.81 6.75
C ASN A 138 -8.02 -3.83 5.66
N MET A 139 -8.10 -4.27 4.40
CA MET A 139 -8.58 -3.44 3.28
C MET A 139 -10.08 -3.10 3.41
N GLY A 140 -10.91 -4.01 3.93
CA GLY A 140 -12.33 -3.76 4.19
C GLY A 140 -12.56 -2.72 5.29
N ILE A 141 -11.75 -2.77 6.36
CA ILE A 141 -11.75 -1.74 7.42
C ILE A 141 -11.32 -0.39 6.83
N ALA A 142 -10.25 -0.34 6.03
CA ALA A 142 -9.82 0.88 5.36
C ALA A 142 -10.90 1.46 4.43
N LEU A 143 -11.59 0.60 3.67
CA LEU A 143 -12.70 1.00 2.80
C LEU A 143 -13.88 1.56 3.59
N THR A 144 -14.20 0.94 4.74
CA THR A 144 -15.25 1.42 5.66
C THR A 144 -14.86 2.78 6.25
N ALA A 145 -13.61 2.95 6.69
CA ALA A 145 -13.10 4.19 7.24
C ALA A 145 -13.16 5.35 6.22
N GLU A 146 -12.81 5.09 4.97
CA GLU A 146 -12.92 6.04 3.86
C GLU A 146 -14.36 6.52 3.62
N MET A 147 -15.29 5.57 3.53
CA MET A 147 -16.70 5.91 3.31
C MET A 147 -17.30 6.66 4.50
N THR A 148 -16.86 6.33 5.72
CA THR A 148 -17.26 7.06 6.93
C THR A 148 -16.75 8.49 6.92
N ALA A 149 -15.50 8.73 6.49
CA ALA A 149 -14.92 10.06 6.40
C ALA A 149 -15.68 10.98 5.43
N ILE A 150 -16.04 10.46 4.25
CA ILE A 150 -16.96 11.17 3.33
C ILE A 150 -18.32 11.38 4.02
N GLY A 151 -18.85 10.36 4.69
CA GLY A 151 -20.10 10.49 5.41
C GLY A 151 -20.10 11.64 6.40
N ASP A 152 -19.04 11.74 7.21
CA ASP A 152 -18.82 12.80 8.19
C ASP A 152 -18.66 14.17 7.55
N LEU A 153 -17.95 14.27 6.41
CA LEU A 153 -17.88 15.50 5.62
C LEU A 153 -19.29 16.05 5.32
N PHE A 154 -20.15 15.21 4.78
CA PHE A 154 -21.46 15.66 4.31
C PHE A 154 -22.45 15.88 5.45
N THR A 155 -22.39 15.09 6.53
CA THR A 155 -23.27 15.31 7.68
C THR A 155 -22.83 16.47 8.56
N GLN A 156 -21.54 16.54 8.89
CA GLN A 156 -21.03 17.46 9.91
C GLN A 156 -20.58 18.81 9.32
N VAL A 157 -20.12 18.84 8.07
CA VAL A 157 -19.66 20.09 7.42
C VAL A 157 -20.74 20.67 6.51
N VAL A 158 -21.38 19.86 5.66
CA VAL A 158 -22.38 20.34 4.70
C VAL A 158 -23.78 20.44 5.33
N GLY A 159 -24.11 19.54 6.26
CA GLY A 159 -25.45 19.44 6.86
C GLY A 159 -26.45 18.64 6.03
N THR A 160 -26.00 17.69 5.20
CA THR A 160 -26.85 16.74 4.46
C THR A 160 -26.92 15.37 5.13
N THR A 161 -27.75 14.47 4.59
CA THR A 161 -27.76 13.06 5.03
C THR A 161 -26.53 12.29 4.52
N ARG A 162 -26.06 11.32 5.31
CA ARG A 162 -24.89 10.48 4.99
C ARG A 162 -25.12 9.57 3.78
N VAL A 163 -26.30 8.97 3.71
CA VAL A 163 -26.58 7.82 2.83
C VAL A 163 -26.39 8.13 1.34
N PRO A 164 -27.01 9.18 0.77
CA PRO A 164 -27.06 9.32 -0.69
C PRO A 164 -25.68 9.51 -1.31
N ILE A 165 -24.81 10.33 -0.69
CA ILE A 165 -23.50 10.63 -1.24
C ILE A 165 -22.52 9.47 -1.12
N VAL A 166 -22.55 8.76 0.01
CA VAL A 166 -21.72 7.56 0.22
C VAL A 166 -22.07 6.49 -0.80
N VAL A 167 -23.37 6.28 -1.07
CA VAL A 167 -23.83 5.34 -2.11
C VAL A 167 -23.41 5.78 -3.50
N ILE A 168 -23.58 7.06 -3.86
CA ILE A 168 -23.15 7.58 -5.17
C ILE A 168 -21.66 7.33 -5.41
N ILE A 169 -20.83 7.66 -4.42
CA ILE A 169 -19.38 7.48 -4.52
C ILE A 169 -19.04 5.99 -4.61
N ALA A 170 -19.57 5.16 -3.71
CA ALA A 170 -19.31 3.72 -3.69
C ALA A 170 -19.72 3.01 -4.99
N VAL A 171 -20.90 3.34 -5.54
CA VAL A 171 -21.39 2.76 -6.79
C VAL A 171 -20.55 3.23 -7.97
N THR A 172 -20.25 4.53 -8.05
CA THR A 172 -19.46 5.09 -9.16
C THR A 172 -18.07 4.47 -9.19
N THR A 173 -17.38 4.43 -8.03
CA THR A 173 -16.06 3.79 -7.91
C THR A 173 -16.12 2.32 -8.26
N ALA A 174 -17.06 1.56 -7.68
CA ALA A 174 -17.21 0.15 -7.98
C ALA A 174 -17.39 -0.14 -9.48
N VAL A 175 -18.19 0.66 -10.20
CA VAL A 175 -18.46 0.45 -11.63
C VAL A 175 -17.23 0.72 -12.49
N TYR A 176 -16.55 1.87 -12.33
CA TYR A 176 -15.40 2.16 -13.18
C TYR A 176 -14.19 1.30 -12.83
N THR A 177 -13.98 0.98 -11.56
CA THR A 177 -12.92 0.07 -11.11
C THR A 177 -13.14 -1.34 -11.66
N ALA A 178 -14.39 -1.83 -11.61
CA ALA A 178 -14.77 -3.11 -12.21
C ALA A 178 -14.66 -3.13 -13.74
N ALA A 179 -14.42 -1.99 -14.41
CA ALA A 179 -14.14 -1.94 -15.84
C ALA A 179 -12.63 -1.80 -16.12
N GLY A 180 -11.93 -0.88 -15.44
CA GLY A 180 -10.60 -0.37 -15.79
C GLY A 180 -9.42 -1.31 -15.58
N GLY A 181 -9.33 -1.94 -14.41
CA GLY A 181 -8.15 -2.76 -14.04
C GLY A 181 -6.97 -1.91 -13.57
N LEU A 182 -5.91 -2.55 -13.06
CA LEU A 182 -4.86 -1.85 -12.33
C LEU A 182 -4.14 -0.78 -13.17
N TYR A 183 -3.88 -1.06 -14.45
CA TYR A 183 -3.21 -0.09 -15.33
C TYR A 183 -4.01 1.21 -15.49
N ILE A 184 -5.34 1.10 -15.65
CA ILE A 184 -6.22 2.26 -15.79
C ILE A 184 -6.30 3.01 -14.46
N SER A 185 -6.38 2.28 -13.35
CA SER A 185 -6.35 2.84 -11.99
C SER A 185 -5.08 3.66 -11.73
N ILE A 186 -3.91 3.16 -12.13
CA ILE A 186 -2.63 3.90 -12.03
C ILE A 186 -2.65 5.20 -12.86
N LEU A 187 -3.36 5.23 -13.99
CA LEU A 187 -3.48 6.44 -14.80
C LEU A 187 -4.46 7.46 -14.18
N THR A 188 -5.59 6.99 -13.68
CA THR A 188 -6.58 7.85 -12.99
C THR A 188 -6.00 8.44 -11.71
N ASP A 189 -5.21 7.66 -10.98
CA ASP A 189 -4.49 8.09 -9.78
C ASP A 189 -3.62 9.33 -10.03
N GLN A 190 -2.99 9.47 -11.19
CA GLN A 190 -2.12 10.62 -11.48
C GLN A 190 -2.89 11.92 -11.57
N VAL A 191 -4.02 11.89 -12.26
CA VAL A 191 -4.90 13.05 -12.39
C VAL A 191 -5.42 13.45 -11.02
N GLN A 192 -5.85 12.48 -10.22
CA GLN A 192 -6.34 12.70 -8.86
C GLN A 192 -5.23 13.20 -7.92
N ALA A 193 -4.01 12.68 -8.07
CA ALA A 193 -2.86 13.11 -7.27
C ALA A 193 -2.54 14.58 -7.51
N VAL A 194 -2.35 14.96 -8.77
CA VAL A 194 -2.05 16.35 -9.16
C VAL A 194 -3.18 17.28 -8.74
N LEU A 195 -4.44 16.89 -8.99
CA LEU A 195 -5.61 17.66 -8.57
C LEU A 195 -5.62 17.87 -7.05
N SER A 196 -5.38 16.82 -6.27
CA SER A 196 -5.37 16.92 -4.82
C SER A 196 -4.26 17.85 -4.30
N LEU A 197 -3.06 17.82 -4.88
CA LEU A 197 -1.98 18.72 -4.49
C LEU A 197 -2.31 20.18 -4.82
N VAL A 198 -2.91 20.44 -5.99
CA VAL A 198 -3.34 21.79 -6.38
C VAL A 198 -4.41 22.31 -5.43
N LEU A 199 -5.43 21.49 -5.12
CA LEU A 199 -6.49 21.86 -4.19
C LEU A 199 -5.95 22.15 -2.79
N LEU A 200 -5.05 21.30 -2.29
CA LEU A 200 -4.42 21.50 -0.99
C LEU A 200 -3.55 22.77 -0.97
N LEU A 201 -2.76 23.01 -2.02
CA LEU A 201 -1.93 24.20 -2.14
C LEU A 201 -2.78 25.48 -2.10
N VAL A 202 -3.88 25.53 -2.86
CA VAL A 202 -4.80 26.68 -2.86
C VAL A 202 -5.41 26.89 -1.46
N ALA A 203 -5.84 25.81 -0.79
CA ALA A 203 -6.36 25.91 0.58
C ALA A 203 -5.31 26.47 1.55
N TYR A 204 -4.05 26.05 1.43
CA TYR A 204 -2.96 26.51 2.28
C TYR A 204 -2.52 27.95 2.00
N ILE A 205 -2.51 28.38 0.74
CA ILE A 205 -2.28 29.79 0.37
C ILE A 205 -3.36 30.67 1.02
N TYR A 206 -4.62 30.22 1.00
CA TYR A 206 -5.72 30.92 1.66
C TYR A 206 -5.53 31.01 3.18
N VAL A 207 -5.14 29.91 3.85
CA VAL A 207 -4.82 29.93 5.28
C VAL A 207 -3.69 30.94 5.56
N ALA A 208 -2.58 30.88 4.83
CA ALA A 208 -1.47 31.82 5.01
C ALA A 208 -1.90 33.30 4.81
N ALA A 209 -2.75 33.57 3.83
CA ALA A 209 -3.23 34.92 3.54
C ALA A 209 -4.23 35.45 4.57
N THR A 210 -5.08 34.60 5.16
CA THR A 210 -6.25 35.05 5.95
C THR A 210 -6.19 34.74 7.43
N PHE A 211 -5.35 33.78 7.85
CA PHE A 211 -5.21 33.39 9.24
C PHE A 211 -4.50 34.49 10.03
N ARG A 212 -5.23 35.11 10.96
CA ARG A 212 -4.76 36.26 11.77
C ARG A 212 -5.13 36.11 13.25
N GLU A 213 -5.55 34.91 13.66
CA GLU A 213 -5.92 34.65 15.05
C GLU A 213 -4.67 34.78 15.95
N PRO A 214 -4.79 35.43 17.13
CA PRO A 214 -3.67 35.56 18.05
C PRO A 214 -3.30 34.19 18.61
N LEU A 215 -2.08 33.75 18.34
CA LEU A 215 -1.54 32.50 18.90
C LEU A 215 -0.89 32.81 20.26
N GLY A 216 -1.50 32.31 21.33
CA GLY A 216 -0.91 32.34 22.67
C GLY A 216 0.27 31.36 22.80
N PRO A 217 0.87 31.22 24.01
CA PRO A 217 1.85 30.16 24.25
C PRO A 217 1.24 28.80 23.91
N LEU A 218 2.06 27.88 23.39
CA LEU A 218 1.59 26.56 22.99
C LEU A 218 1.04 25.81 24.23
N PRO A 219 -0.23 25.36 24.20
CA PRO A 219 -0.79 24.58 25.30
C PRO A 219 0.02 23.31 25.59
N PRO A 220 0.16 22.87 26.86
CA PRO A 220 0.86 21.62 27.19
C PRO A 220 0.29 20.39 26.49
N GLU A 221 -1.01 20.38 26.17
CA GLU A 221 -1.67 19.30 25.43
C GLU A 221 -1.20 19.20 23.97
N LEU A 222 -0.78 20.30 23.37
CA LEU A 222 -0.23 20.34 22.02
C LEU A 222 1.30 20.25 22.02
N SER A 223 1.94 20.33 23.19
CA SER A 223 3.40 20.31 23.36
C SER A 223 3.97 18.89 23.43
N ALA A 224 5.29 18.77 23.64
CA ALA A 224 5.95 17.48 23.85
C ALA A 224 5.61 16.82 25.19
N ASP A 225 5.01 17.54 26.13
CA ASP A 225 4.61 17.00 27.44
C ASP A 225 3.38 16.09 27.35
N ASN A 226 2.71 16.08 26.19
CA ASN A 226 1.60 15.20 25.92
C ASN A 226 2.04 13.71 25.88
N LYS A 227 1.48 12.92 26.78
CA LYS A 227 1.72 11.47 26.88
C LYS A 227 1.32 10.72 25.61
N LEU A 228 0.25 11.13 24.93
CA LEU A 228 -0.15 10.53 23.65
C LEU A 228 0.82 10.91 22.52
N GLY A 229 1.33 12.15 22.53
CA GLY A 229 2.35 12.61 21.60
C GLY A 229 3.65 11.80 21.71
N THR A 230 4.15 11.62 22.92
CA THR A 230 5.35 10.78 23.16
C THR A 230 5.09 9.30 22.86
N ALA A 231 3.90 8.77 23.18
CA ALA A 231 3.50 7.41 22.83
C ALA A 231 3.43 7.18 21.30
N SER A 232 3.16 8.23 20.52
CA SER A 232 3.10 8.19 19.05
C SER A 232 4.41 7.73 18.41
N ILE A 233 5.54 7.95 19.10
CA ILE A 233 6.89 7.51 18.69
C ILE A 233 6.94 5.99 18.47
N ALA A 234 6.22 5.22 19.28
CA ALA A 234 6.13 3.77 19.13
C ALA A 234 4.89 3.36 18.33
N ILE A 235 3.75 3.97 18.63
CA ILE A 235 2.45 3.56 18.09
C ILE A 235 2.43 3.70 16.57
N VAL A 236 2.72 4.90 16.06
CA VAL A 236 2.44 5.22 14.65
C VAL A 236 3.36 4.45 13.69
N PRO A 237 4.67 4.32 13.97
CA PRO A 237 5.55 3.48 13.15
C PRO A 237 5.10 2.03 13.07
N ILE A 238 4.82 1.41 14.22
CA ILE A 238 4.43 0.00 14.28
C ILE A 238 3.11 -0.19 13.53
N SER A 239 2.13 0.66 13.85
CA SER A 239 0.78 0.57 13.32
C SER A 239 0.74 0.72 11.80
N LEU A 240 1.32 1.79 11.25
CA LEU A 240 1.23 2.09 9.82
C LEU A 240 2.10 1.18 8.96
N ILE A 241 3.29 0.78 9.44
CA ILE A 241 4.14 -0.17 8.70
C ILE A 241 3.43 -1.53 8.63
N CYS A 242 2.94 -2.06 9.76
CA CYS A 242 2.25 -3.35 9.78
C CYS A 242 0.98 -3.32 8.92
N ALA A 243 0.18 -2.25 9.00
CA ALA A 243 -1.02 -2.09 8.19
C ALA A 243 -0.73 -2.05 6.69
N SER A 244 0.36 -1.39 6.28
CA SER A 244 0.76 -1.32 4.87
C SER A 244 1.05 -2.70 4.29
N ILE A 245 1.77 -3.55 5.03
CA ILE A 245 2.19 -4.88 4.60
C ILE A 245 0.98 -5.77 4.28
N TYR A 246 -0.13 -5.59 4.99
CA TYR A 246 -1.38 -6.31 4.76
C TYR A 246 -2.35 -5.57 3.83
N SER A 247 -1.85 -4.67 2.97
CA SER A 247 -2.63 -3.98 1.95
C SER A 247 -2.04 -4.24 0.57
N GLU A 248 -2.79 -4.87 -0.34
CA GLU A 248 -2.31 -5.16 -1.70
C GLU A 248 -2.13 -3.89 -2.54
N VAL A 249 -2.68 -2.75 -2.09
CA VAL A 249 -2.59 -1.45 -2.77
C VAL A 249 -1.15 -1.09 -3.14
N ALA A 250 -0.23 -1.11 -2.19
CA ALA A 250 1.16 -0.76 -2.45
C ALA A 250 1.94 -1.91 -3.12
N TRP A 251 1.59 -3.16 -2.82
CA TRP A 251 2.19 -4.33 -3.45
C TRP A 251 1.95 -4.35 -4.96
N ALA A 252 0.71 -4.11 -5.39
CA ALA A 252 0.32 -4.02 -6.80
C ALA A 252 1.22 -3.04 -7.60
N ARG A 253 1.57 -1.91 -6.99
CA ARG A 253 2.46 -0.89 -7.59
C ARG A 253 3.94 -1.32 -7.60
N CYS A 254 4.36 -2.12 -6.63
CA CYS A 254 5.68 -2.76 -6.66
C CYS A 254 5.79 -3.74 -7.83
N TRP A 255 4.75 -4.56 -8.08
CA TRP A 255 4.72 -5.53 -9.19
C TRP A 255 4.53 -4.87 -10.57
N ALA A 256 3.83 -3.73 -10.63
CA ALA A 256 3.65 -2.95 -11.86
C ALA A 256 4.92 -2.22 -12.34
N SER A 257 5.91 -2.05 -11.45
CA SER A 257 7.09 -1.24 -11.71
C SER A 257 8.03 -1.83 -12.76
N ALA A 258 8.47 -1.01 -13.72
CA ALA A 258 9.30 -1.49 -14.84
C ALA A 258 10.72 -1.95 -14.44
N SER A 259 11.27 -1.44 -13.33
CA SER A 259 12.59 -1.83 -12.83
C SER A 259 12.79 -1.47 -11.35
N ASP A 260 13.75 -2.12 -10.69
CA ASP A 260 14.16 -1.80 -9.31
C ASP A 260 14.44 -0.30 -9.10
N ARG A 261 15.13 0.34 -10.06
CA ARG A 261 15.46 1.77 -9.98
C ARG A 261 14.19 2.62 -10.06
N THR A 262 13.28 2.24 -10.95
CA THR A 262 11.98 2.88 -11.14
C THR A 262 11.14 2.81 -9.88
N LEU A 263 11.10 1.63 -9.23
CA LEU A 263 10.39 1.41 -7.99
C LEU A 263 10.98 2.24 -6.83
N LYS A 264 12.31 2.24 -6.66
CA LYS A 264 12.97 3.03 -5.60
C LYS A 264 12.71 4.52 -5.74
N LEU A 265 12.84 5.06 -6.95
CA LEU A 265 12.59 6.48 -7.22
C LEU A 265 11.11 6.81 -7.04
N GLY A 266 10.21 6.01 -7.60
CA GLY A 266 8.76 6.19 -7.45
C GLY A 266 8.33 6.15 -5.97
N ALA A 267 8.84 5.18 -5.21
CA ALA A 267 8.58 5.07 -3.77
C ALA A 267 9.11 6.28 -2.99
N LEU A 268 10.31 6.77 -3.30
CA LEU A 268 10.86 7.97 -2.66
C LEU A 268 9.99 9.21 -2.93
N TYR A 269 9.58 9.43 -4.17
CA TYR A 269 8.67 10.53 -4.51
C TYR A 269 7.32 10.40 -3.80
N GLY A 270 6.71 9.21 -3.83
CA GLY A 270 5.44 8.94 -3.16
C GLY A 270 5.52 9.17 -1.65
N THR A 271 6.56 8.68 -0.98
CA THR A 271 6.81 8.91 0.45
C THR A 271 6.93 10.39 0.78
N LEU A 272 7.74 11.13 0.03
CA LEU A 272 7.90 12.58 0.26
C LEU A 272 6.58 13.32 0.11
N GLN A 273 5.79 13.01 -0.92
CA GLN A 273 4.49 13.62 -1.15
C GLN A 273 3.51 13.31 -0.02
N ILE A 274 3.37 12.03 0.37
CA ILE A 274 2.48 11.63 1.47
C ILE A 274 2.89 12.31 2.77
N THR A 275 4.19 12.33 3.10
CA THR A 275 4.68 12.96 4.33
C THR A 275 4.39 14.46 4.36
N VAL A 276 4.67 15.18 3.27
CA VAL A 276 4.38 16.62 3.20
C VAL A 276 2.89 16.90 3.31
N VAL A 277 2.04 16.14 2.61
CA VAL A 277 0.60 16.35 2.63
C VAL A 277 0.00 16.01 4.00
N CYS A 278 0.39 14.89 4.61
CA CYS A 278 -0.05 14.56 5.96
C CYS A 278 0.42 15.59 6.99
N PHE A 279 1.65 16.09 6.87
CA PHE A 279 2.14 17.16 7.74
C PHE A 279 1.29 18.43 7.59
N LEU A 280 1.02 18.86 6.35
CA LEU A 280 0.17 20.00 6.08
C LEU A 280 -1.25 19.77 6.64
N LEU A 281 -1.94 18.68 6.31
CA LEU A 281 -3.28 18.43 6.84
C LEU A 281 -3.29 18.47 8.38
N GLY A 282 -2.39 17.74 9.02
CA GLY A 282 -2.31 17.69 10.47
C GLY A 282 -1.90 19.01 11.12
N PHE A 283 -1.00 19.78 10.51
CA PHE A 283 -0.64 21.13 10.97
C PHE A 283 -1.84 22.07 10.93
N GLY A 284 -2.73 21.91 9.94
CA GLY A 284 -3.99 22.67 9.90
C GLY A 284 -4.90 22.35 11.08
N GLY A 285 -5.03 21.07 11.43
CA GLY A 285 -5.75 20.66 12.65
C GLY A 285 -5.14 21.24 13.93
N LEU A 286 -3.81 21.21 14.04
CA LEU A 286 -3.08 21.77 15.17
C LEU A 286 -3.25 23.29 15.25
N LEU A 287 -3.24 24.01 14.13
CA LEU A 287 -3.50 25.45 14.08
C LEU A 287 -4.93 25.80 14.52
N ALA A 288 -5.93 25.02 14.08
CA ALA A 288 -7.31 25.20 14.51
C ALA A 288 -7.47 25.00 16.03
N ALA A 289 -6.80 23.99 16.58
CA ALA A 289 -6.78 23.75 18.02
C ALA A 289 -6.07 24.87 18.78
N TRP A 290 -4.88 25.29 18.32
CA TRP A 290 -4.06 26.30 18.99
C TRP A 290 -4.70 27.68 18.99
N SER A 291 -5.44 28.03 17.93
CA SER A 291 -6.22 29.28 17.86
C SER A 291 -7.55 29.23 18.62
N GLY A 292 -7.95 28.07 19.14
CA GLY A 292 -9.24 27.90 19.82
C GLY A 292 -10.45 27.96 18.89
N LEU A 293 -10.26 27.82 17.57
CA LEU A 293 -11.34 27.81 16.58
C LEU A 293 -12.20 26.55 16.65
N PHE A 294 -11.64 25.46 17.16
CA PHE A 294 -12.35 24.22 17.38
C PHE A 294 -12.84 24.12 18.82
N ILE A 295 -14.16 23.98 18.99
CA ILE A 295 -14.80 23.75 20.28
C ILE A 295 -15.36 22.32 20.27
N PRO A 296 -14.82 21.40 21.08
CA PRO A 296 -15.31 20.04 21.14
C PRO A 296 -16.77 20.02 21.61
N THR A 297 -17.62 19.29 20.89
CA THR A 297 -19.07 19.23 21.17
C THR A 297 -19.41 18.30 22.35
N GLY A 298 -18.44 17.53 22.83
CA GLY A 298 -18.56 16.68 24.02
C GLY A 298 -17.25 15.98 24.38
N PRO A 299 -17.21 15.24 25.51
CA PRO A 299 -16.00 14.59 26.02
C PRO A 299 -15.45 13.46 25.12
N ASN A 300 -16.27 12.95 24.19
CA ASN A 300 -15.88 11.90 23.23
C ASN A 300 -15.65 12.44 21.81
N ASP A 301 -15.61 13.76 21.63
CA ASP A 301 -15.34 14.39 20.33
C ASP A 301 -13.83 14.46 20.09
N TYR A 302 -13.30 13.49 19.35
CA TYR A 302 -11.89 13.43 18.96
C TYR A 302 -11.53 14.44 17.84
N GLY A 303 -12.48 15.27 17.39
CA GLY A 303 -12.22 16.34 16.42
C GLY A 303 -12.04 15.85 14.99
N ASN A 304 -12.89 14.93 14.51
CA ASN A 304 -12.83 14.43 13.13
C ASN A 304 -12.87 15.56 12.09
N THR A 305 -13.63 16.62 12.35
CA THR A 305 -13.81 17.76 11.44
C THR A 305 -12.94 18.96 11.77
N ILE A 306 -11.96 18.82 12.67
CA ILE A 306 -11.16 19.95 13.18
C ILE A 306 -10.49 20.75 12.06
N PHE A 307 -10.03 20.10 11.00
CA PHE A 307 -9.42 20.79 9.86
C PHE A 307 -10.38 21.76 9.16
N PHE A 308 -11.68 21.42 9.09
CA PHE A 308 -12.69 22.27 8.48
C PHE A 308 -12.98 23.52 9.33
N SER A 309 -12.73 23.49 10.64
CA SER A 309 -12.94 24.66 11.51
C SER A 309 -12.07 25.86 11.12
N LEU A 310 -10.89 25.63 10.50
CA LEU A 310 -10.05 26.70 9.94
C LEU A 310 -10.76 27.52 8.85
N PHE A 311 -11.75 26.93 8.17
CA PHE A 311 -12.42 27.53 7.02
C PHE A 311 -13.87 27.96 7.33
N LEU A 312 -14.43 27.52 8.46
CA LEU A 312 -15.84 27.66 8.81
C LEU A 312 -16.14 28.80 9.82
N ASN A 313 -15.17 29.66 10.15
CA ASN A 313 -15.24 30.58 11.28
C ASN A 313 -16.54 31.44 11.34
N SER A 314 -17.19 31.49 12.51
CA SER A 314 -18.53 32.05 12.73
C SER A 314 -18.64 33.58 12.61
N GLN A 315 -17.51 34.28 12.66
CA GLN A 315 -17.42 35.75 12.61
C GLN A 315 -17.22 36.30 11.18
N ARG A 316 -16.95 35.45 10.18
CA ARG A 316 -16.75 35.88 8.78
C ARG A 316 -17.84 35.28 7.89
N GLU A 317 -18.75 36.12 7.41
CA GLU A 317 -19.82 35.76 6.46
C GLU A 317 -19.34 35.18 5.10
N GLN A 318 -18.05 35.00 4.90
CA GLN A 318 -17.42 34.42 3.72
C GLN A 318 -16.29 33.50 4.23
N VAL A 319 -16.15 32.24 3.79
CA VAL A 319 -15.99 31.87 2.37
C VAL A 319 -16.42 30.40 2.12
N ALA A 320 -17.61 30.19 1.56
CA ALA A 320 -18.08 28.85 1.17
C ALA A 320 -17.17 28.16 0.14
N TRP A 321 -16.45 28.91 -0.71
CA TRP A 321 -15.69 28.33 -1.82
C TRP A 321 -14.45 27.55 -1.37
N VAL A 322 -13.72 27.98 -0.33
CA VAL A 322 -12.53 27.24 0.15
C VAL A 322 -12.96 25.94 0.82
N THR A 323 -14.02 25.97 1.63
CA THR A 323 -14.61 24.76 2.22
C THR A 323 -15.06 23.79 1.13
N VAL A 324 -15.64 24.29 0.03
CA VAL A 324 -15.95 23.48 -1.15
C VAL A 324 -14.69 22.88 -1.77
N LEU A 325 -13.60 23.64 -1.94
CA LEU A 325 -12.33 23.10 -2.47
C LEU A 325 -11.74 22.01 -1.57
N VAL A 326 -11.76 22.19 -0.25
CA VAL A 326 -11.30 21.18 0.71
C VAL A 326 -12.23 19.95 0.71
N GLY A 327 -13.54 20.16 0.55
CA GLY A 327 -14.49 19.08 0.34
C GLY A 327 -14.20 18.30 -0.95
N LEU A 328 -13.90 18.99 -2.06
CA LEU A 328 -13.49 18.38 -3.32
C LEU A 328 -12.16 17.64 -3.21
N LEU A 329 -11.22 18.16 -2.42
CA LEU A 329 -9.97 17.47 -2.08
C LEU A 329 -10.28 16.13 -1.40
N ALA A 330 -11.12 16.13 -0.36
CA ALA A 330 -11.51 14.91 0.34
C ALA A 330 -12.21 13.91 -0.59
N ILE A 331 -13.13 14.37 -1.45
CA ILE A 331 -13.82 13.52 -2.43
C ILE A 331 -12.81 12.91 -3.43
N THR A 332 -11.89 13.73 -3.94
CA THR A 332 -10.85 13.28 -4.90
C THR A 332 -9.97 12.20 -4.29
N LEU A 333 -9.46 12.43 -3.08
CA LEU A 333 -8.64 11.45 -2.36
C LEU A 333 -9.42 10.16 -2.07
N SER A 334 -10.69 10.26 -1.66
CA SER A 334 -11.47 9.06 -1.39
C SER A 334 -11.72 8.24 -2.64
N THR A 335 -12.08 8.86 -3.77
CA THR A 335 -12.35 8.12 -5.01
C THR A 335 -11.12 7.35 -5.51
N SER A 336 -9.92 7.94 -5.41
CA SER A 336 -8.66 7.25 -5.78
C SER A 336 -8.32 6.10 -4.82
N ASN A 337 -8.43 6.34 -3.51
CA ASN A 337 -8.13 5.32 -2.50
C ASN A 337 -9.11 4.15 -2.59
N GLN A 338 -10.41 4.41 -2.78
CA GLN A 338 -11.42 3.37 -2.95
C GLN A 338 -11.19 2.51 -4.20
N ASP A 339 -10.86 3.10 -5.35
CA ASP A 339 -10.49 2.37 -6.57
C ASP A 339 -9.29 1.46 -6.32
N SER A 340 -8.25 2.00 -5.69
CA SER A 340 -7.05 1.25 -5.35
C SER A 340 -7.31 0.09 -4.38
N LEU A 341 -8.11 0.30 -3.33
CA LEU A 341 -8.52 -0.74 -2.38
C LEU A 341 -9.36 -1.83 -3.06
N GLN A 342 -10.30 -1.44 -3.93
CA GLN A 342 -11.13 -2.39 -4.68
C GLN A 342 -10.27 -3.22 -5.65
N ASN A 343 -9.32 -2.61 -6.37
CA ASN A 343 -8.38 -3.36 -7.22
C ASN A 343 -7.51 -4.32 -6.39
N GLY A 344 -7.01 -3.88 -5.24
CA GLY A 344 -6.26 -4.73 -4.31
C GLY A 344 -7.08 -5.91 -3.78
N LEU A 345 -8.37 -5.69 -3.46
CA LEU A 345 -9.30 -6.75 -3.11
C LEU A 345 -9.53 -7.73 -4.27
N VAL A 346 -9.67 -7.23 -5.51
CA VAL A 346 -9.84 -8.08 -6.70
C VAL A 346 -8.61 -8.94 -6.94
N GLU A 347 -7.41 -8.39 -6.76
CA GLU A 347 -6.15 -9.12 -6.87
C GLU A 347 -6.01 -10.19 -5.78
N CYS A 348 -6.33 -9.85 -4.53
CA CYS A 348 -6.31 -10.81 -3.42
C CYS A 348 -7.30 -11.95 -3.63
N VAL A 349 -8.57 -11.64 -3.91
CA VAL A 349 -9.64 -12.63 -4.15
C VAL A 349 -9.34 -13.46 -5.40
N GLY A 350 -8.95 -12.80 -6.49
CA GLY A 350 -8.64 -13.42 -7.78
C GLY A 350 -7.45 -14.37 -7.68
N GLY A 351 -6.38 -13.95 -6.99
CA GLY A 351 -5.16 -14.73 -6.83
C GLY A 351 -5.31 -15.93 -5.89
N VAL A 352 -6.21 -15.85 -4.90
CA VAL A 352 -6.36 -16.87 -3.86
C VAL A 352 -7.50 -17.85 -4.16
N PHE A 353 -8.72 -17.34 -4.37
CA PHE A 353 -9.93 -18.16 -4.46
C PHE A 353 -10.33 -18.51 -5.89
N LEU A 354 -9.93 -17.69 -6.88
CA LEU A 354 -10.47 -17.75 -8.24
C LEU A 354 -9.38 -17.93 -9.32
N LYS A 355 -8.33 -18.72 -9.05
CA LYS A 355 -7.18 -18.90 -9.96
C LYS A 355 -7.55 -19.36 -11.38
N SER A 356 -8.58 -20.19 -11.52
CA SER A 356 -9.07 -20.70 -12.82
C SER A 356 -10.30 -19.96 -13.36
N ALA A 357 -10.96 -19.14 -12.54
CA ALA A 357 -12.18 -18.44 -12.92
C ALA A 357 -11.88 -17.12 -13.66
N PRO A 358 -12.76 -16.66 -14.56
CA PRO A 358 -12.57 -15.40 -15.26
C PRO A 358 -12.61 -14.19 -14.30
N VAL A 359 -11.82 -13.15 -14.62
CA VAL A 359 -11.60 -11.97 -13.76
C VAL A 359 -12.89 -11.23 -13.40
N TRP A 360 -13.92 -11.30 -14.25
CA TRP A 360 -15.20 -10.65 -13.97
C TRP A 360 -15.88 -11.21 -12.71
N ILE A 361 -15.68 -12.50 -12.37
CA ILE A 361 -16.25 -13.09 -11.15
C ILE A 361 -15.61 -12.48 -9.90
N ALA A 362 -14.28 -12.32 -9.91
CA ALA A 362 -13.57 -11.67 -8.80
C ALA A 362 -14.07 -10.23 -8.58
N ARG A 363 -14.41 -9.54 -9.67
CA ARG A 363 -14.94 -8.16 -9.61
C ARG A 363 -16.34 -8.09 -9.05
N VAL A 364 -17.25 -8.97 -9.51
CA VAL A 364 -18.60 -9.06 -8.94
C VAL A 364 -18.52 -9.41 -7.46
N LEU A 365 -17.61 -10.31 -7.07
CA LEU A 365 -17.41 -10.64 -5.66
C LEU A 365 -16.92 -9.44 -4.84
N VAL A 366 -16.01 -8.63 -5.36
CA VAL A 366 -15.55 -7.41 -4.66
C VAL A 366 -16.63 -6.34 -4.55
N VAL A 367 -17.48 -6.19 -5.57
CA VAL A 367 -18.67 -5.33 -5.48
C VAL A 367 -19.58 -5.82 -4.33
N ILE A 368 -19.82 -7.14 -4.25
CA ILE A 368 -20.60 -7.73 -3.16
C ILE A 368 -19.92 -7.51 -1.80
N LEU A 369 -18.60 -7.67 -1.70
CA LEU A 369 -17.82 -7.43 -0.47
C LEU A 369 -17.80 -5.95 -0.06
N THR A 370 -18.03 -5.03 -1.00
CA THR A 370 -18.11 -3.59 -0.72
C THR A 370 -19.42 -3.23 -0.02
N VAL A 371 -20.52 -3.96 -0.29
CA VAL A 371 -21.84 -3.69 0.33
C VAL A 371 -21.80 -3.68 1.86
N PRO A 372 -21.27 -4.70 2.57
CA PRO A 372 -21.19 -4.66 4.03
C PRO A 372 -20.28 -3.54 4.55
N CYS A 373 -19.23 -3.16 3.80
CA CYS A 373 -18.38 -2.02 4.16
C CYS A 373 -19.17 -0.69 4.08
N VAL A 374 -19.99 -0.53 3.03
CA VAL A 374 -20.91 0.62 2.90
C VAL A 374 -21.86 0.64 4.09
N VAL A 375 -22.53 -0.48 4.42
CA VAL A 375 -23.47 -0.56 5.55
C VAL A 375 -22.80 -0.21 6.87
N ALA A 376 -21.59 -0.73 7.13
CA ALA A 376 -20.82 -0.41 8.32
C ALA A 376 -20.43 1.08 8.38
N SER A 377 -20.07 1.68 7.23
CA SER A 377 -19.70 3.10 7.18
C SER A 377 -20.87 4.04 7.49
N LEU A 378 -22.09 3.63 7.17
CA LEU A 378 -23.29 4.42 7.45
C LEU A 378 -23.56 4.58 8.95
N GLN A 379 -23.01 3.71 9.81
CA GLN A 379 -23.13 3.80 11.27
C GLN A 379 -22.32 4.95 11.87
N GLY A 380 -21.29 5.45 11.18
CA GLY A 380 -20.53 6.61 11.65
C GLY A 380 -19.60 6.33 12.81
N TYR A 381 -19.02 5.13 12.84
CA TYR A 381 -17.99 4.81 13.82
C TYR A 381 -16.80 5.77 13.72
N ASN A 382 -16.13 5.99 14.85
CA ASN A 382 -14.94 6.83 14.84
C ASN A 382 -13.86 6.22 13.92
N ILE A 383 -13.34 7.04 13.00
CA ILE A 383 -12.38 6.63 11.96
C ILE A 383 -11.09 6.10 12.59
N ILE A 384 -10.60 6.73 13.66
CA ILE A 384 -9.39 6.30 14.39
C ILE A 384 -9.63 4.92 15.02
N SER A 385 -10.77 4.69 15.66
CA SER A 385 -11.10 3.40 16.26
C SER A 385 -11.18 2.27 15.23
N LEU A 386 -11.71 2.54 14.02
CA LEU A 386 -11.70 1.56 12.93
C LEU A 386 -10.27 1.16 12.55
N TYR A 387 -9.35 2.12 12.42
CA TYR A 387 -7.94 1.82 12.13
C TYR A 387 -7.22 1.12 13.28
N VAL A 388 -7.53 1.44 14.55
CA VAL A 388 -6.96 0.71 15.70
C VAL A 388 -7.29 -0.78 15.60
N LEU A 389 -8.55 -1.13 15.31
CA LEU A 389 -8.98 -2.51 15.12
C LEU A 389 -8.16 -3.23 14.03
N GLY A 390 -8.07 -2.66 12.84
CA GLY A 390 -7.33 -3.26 11.72
C GLY A 390 -5.83 -3.35 12.00
N ASN A 391 -5.22 -2.25 12.44
CA ASN A 391 -3.78 -2.13 12.60
C ASN A 391 -3.24 -3.01 13.73
N LEU A 392 -4.02 -3.26 14.78
CA LEU A 392 -3.60 -4.12 15.88
C LEU A 392 -3.58 -5.61 15.46
N VAL A 393 -4.61 -6.05 14.72
CA VAL A 393 -4.66 -7.43 14.18
C VAL A 393 -3.47 -7.69 13.26
N VAL A 394 -3.18 -6.79 12.31
CA VAL A 394 -2.05 -6.96 11.40
C VAL A 394 -0.69 -6.86 12.11
N SER A 395 -0.59 -6.07 13.19
CA SER A 395 0.64 -5.97 13.99
C SER A 395 1.04 -7.30 14.62
N THR A 396 0.08 -8.10 15.11
CA THR A 396 0.39 -9.43 15.69
C THR A 396 0.84 -10.45 14.63
N HIS A 397 0.50 -10.22 13.36
CA HIS A 397 0.79 -11.14 12.25
C HIS A 397 2.02 -10.73 11.42
N THR A 398 2.47 -9.48 11.53
CA THR A 398 3.49 -8.93 10.62
C THR A 398 4.85 -9.60 10.75
N LEU A 399 5.41 -9.66 11.97
CA LEU A 399 6.76 -10.21 12.17
C LEU A 399 6.85 -11.72 11.86
N PRO A 400 5.89 -12.58 12.28
CA PRO A 400 5.95 -14.00 11.94
C PRO A 400 5.95 -14.28 10.43
N ILE A 401 5.18 -13.51 9.65
CA ILE A 401 5.09 -13.69 8.20
C ILE A 401 6.33 -13.10 7.49
N ILE A 402 6.78 -11.90 7.88
CA ILE A 402 7.99 -11.29 7.29
C ILE A 402 9.27 -12.04 7.64
N ALA A 403 9.33 -12.72 8.80
CA ALA A 403 10.44 -13.60 9.14
C ALA A 403 10.70 -14.68 8.06
N GLY A 404 9.68 -15.02 7.26
CA GLY A 404 9.81 -15.92 6.11
C GLY A 404 10.71 -15.40 4.99
N LEU A 405 10.96 -14.08 4.92
CA LEU A 405 11.83 -13.43 3.94
C LEU A 405 13.31 -13.53 4.32
N ILE A 406 13.65 -13.80 5.59
CA ILE A 406 15.03 -13.90 6.07
C ILE A 406 15.74 -15.03 5.28
N PRO A 407 16.89 -14.76 4.65
CA PRO A 407 17.64 -15.77 3.93
C PRO A 407 18.41 -16.68 4.90
N GLY A 408 18.55 -17.95 4.55
CA GLY A 408 19.43 -18.88 5.23
C GLY A 408 18.74 -20.17 5.69
N ARG A 409 19.51 -21.27 5.66
CA ARG A 409 19.03 -22.60 6.05
C ARG A 409 18.54 -22.65 7.51
N TRP A 410 19.14 -21.84 8.39
CA TRP A 410 18.73 -21.74 9.79
C TRP A 410 17.37 -21.05 9.93
N ALA A 411 17.17 -19.93 9.24
CA ALA A 411 15.88 -19.22 9.22
C ALA A 411 14.77 -20.08 8.60
N GLU A 412 15.05 -20.82 7.53
CA GLU A 412 14.07 -21.75 6.94
C GLU A 412 13.73 -22.93 7.85
N ARG A 413 14.69 -23.38 8.66
CA ARG A 413 14.48 -24.45 9.65
C ARG A 413 13.61 -24.00 10.82
N ILE A 414 13.77 -22.76 11.27
CA ILE A 414 13.01 -22.17 12.38
C ILE A 414 11.65 -21.68 11.92
N VAL A 415 11.59 -20.97 10.80
CA VAL A 415 10.39 -20.30 10.30
C VAL A 415 9.62 -21.24 9.39
N THR A 416 8.78 -22.05 10.02
CA THR A 416 7.86 -23.00 9.38
C THR A 416 6.45 -22.43 9.34
N PRO A 417 5.52 -23.02 8.54
CA PRO A 417 4.11 -22.63 8.55
C PRO A 417 3.48 -22.69 9.95
N PHE A 418 3.84 -23.72 10.74
CA PHE A 418 3.34 -23.90 12.10
C PHE A 418 3.87 -22.82 13.04
N THR A 419 5.18 -22.55 13.04
CA THR A 419 5.78 -21.50 13.88
C THR A 419 5.23 -20.11 13.55
N ALA A 420 4.97 -19.82 12.28
CA ALA A 420 4.40 -18.54 11.86
C ALA A 420 2.98 -18.36 12.40
N ILE A 421 2.11 -19.37 12.24
CA ILE A 421 0.75 -19.34 12.79
C ILE A 421 0.79 -19.27 14.33
N CYS A 422 1.67 -20.03 14.99
CA CYS A 422 1.83 -19.98 16.44
C CYS A 422 2.21 -18.58 16.91
N GLY A 423 3.18 -17.93 16.24
CA GLY A 423 3.54 -16.54 16.51
C GLY A 423 2.35 -15.57 16.40
N CYS A 424 1.57 -15.68 15.33
CA CYS A 424 0.36 -14.87 15.13
C CYS A 424 -0.65 -15.01 16.28
N TRP A 425 -0.97 -16.25 16.68
CA TRP A 425 -1.94 -16.52 17.74
C TRP A 425 -1.44 -16.15 19.13
N VAL A 426 -0.16 -16.40 19.43
CA VAL A 426 0.45 -15.99 20.71
C VAL A 426 0.48 -14.46 20.81
N GLY A 427 0.82 -13.76 19.72
CA GLY A 427 0.75 -12.29 19.67
C GLY A 427 -0.66 -11.78 19.94
N PHE A 428 -1.66 -12.37 19.28
CA PHE A 428 -3.06 -12.03 19.50
C PHE A 428 -3.54 -12.29 20.94
N ALA A 429 -3.24 -13.48 21.48
CA ALA A 429 -3.61 -13.86 22.84
C ALA A 429 -2.95 -12.94 23.87
N ALA A 430 -1.68 -12.57 23.69
CA ALA A 430 -0.97 -11.68 24.60
C ALA A 430 -1.60 -10.29 24.69
N VAL A 431 -2.07 -9.74 23.56
CA VAL A 431 -2.76 -8.44 23.53
C VAL A 431 -4.11 -8.52 24.26
N VAL A 432 -4.87 -9.60 24.05
CA VAL A 432 -6.14 -9.81 24.76
C VAL A 432 -5.93 -10.00 26.26
N ILE A 433 -4.92 -10.77 26.66
CA ILE A 433 -4.55 -10.96 28.08
C ILE A 433 -4.11 -9.63 28.70
N TYR A 434 -3.27 -8.85 28.00
CA TYR A 434 -2.84 -7.53 28.46
C TYR A 434 -4.04 -6.60 28.73
N ALA A 435 -5.01 -6.56 27.82
CA ALA A 435 -6.22 -5.78 28.02
C ALA A 435 -7.05 -6.30 29.21
N ALA A 436 -7.24 -7.61 29.32
CA ALA A 436 -7.97 -8.22 30.43
C ALA A 436 -7.34 -7.89 31.80
N LEU A 437 -6.02 -7.84 31.90
CA LEU A 437 -5.30 -7.54 33.15
C LEU A 437 -5.34 -6.06 33.56
N ARG A 438 -5.57 -5.13 32.61
CA ARG A 438 -5.53 -3.69 32.90
C ARG A 438 -6.82 -3.17 33.57
N ARG A 439 -7.93 -3.91 33.51
CA ARG A 439 -9.15 -3.58 34.27
C ARG A 439 -9.16 -4.31 35.60
N TYR A 440 -9.05 -3.56 36.70
CA TYR A 440 -9.11 -4.10 38.07
C TYR A 440 -10.55 -4.39 38.55
N ASP A 441 -11.59 -3.85 37.88
CA ASP A 441 -12.95 -3.74 38.43
C ASP A 441 -14.08 -4.50 37.69
N TRP A 442 -13.81 -5.16 36.57
CA TRP A 442 -14.82 -5.94 35.84
C TRP A 442 -14.30 -7.36 35.68
N GLY A 443 -15.09 -8.35 36.12
CA GLY A 443 -14.73 -9.77 36.04
C GLY A 443 -14.19 -10.14 34.65
N LEU A 444 -13.31 -11.16 34.60
CA LEU A 444 -12.60 -11.71 33.43
C LEU A 444 -13.52 -12.10 32.26
N SER A 445 -14.23 -11.14 31.68
CA SER A 445 -15.16 -11.32 30.59
C SER A 445 -14.43 -11.04 29.29
N LEU A 446 -14.35 -12.05 28.43
CA LEU A 446 -13.68 -11.99 27.14
C LEU A 446 -14.23 -10.86 26.26
N SER A 447 -15.54 -10.58 26.34
CA SER A 447 -16.20 -9.50 25.59
C SER A 447 -15.69 -8.11 25.98
N ALA A 448 -15.47 -7.86 27.28
CA ALA A 448 -14.95 -6.57 27.75
C ALA A 448 -13.49 -6.37 27.35
N ALA A 449 -12.68 -7.43 27.45
CA ALA A 449 -11.29 -7.40 26.99
C ALA A 449 -11.21 -7.13 25.48
N LEU A 450 -12.02 -7.80 24.66
CA LEU A 450 -12.07 -7.55 23.22
C LEU A 450 -12.54 -6.13 22.88
N HIS A 451 -13.55 -5.62 23.59
CA HIS A 451 -13.99 -4.25 23.39
C HIS A 451 -12.86 -3.26 23.69
N GLN A 452 -12.11 -3.50 24.77
CA GLN A 452 -10.99 -2.66 25.14
C GLN A 452 -9.86 -2.70 24.11
N VAL A 453 -9.50 -3.90 23.64
CA VAL A 453 -8.45 -4.12 22.64
C VAL A 453 -8.74 -3.33 21.37
N PHE A 454 -9.98 -3.35 20.90
CA PHE A 454 -10.31 -2.89 19.55
C PHE A 454 -10.97 -1.52 19.45
N PHE A 455 -11.62 -1.02 20.50
CA PHE A 455 -12.40 0.22 20.42
C PHE A 455 -11.87 1.37 21.28
N GLU A 456 -10.91 1.12 22.17
CA GLU A 456 -10.23 2.20 22.88
C GLU A 456 -9.14 2.87 22.03
N PRO A 457 -8.81 4.15 22.32
CA PRO A 457 -7.77 4.88 21.61
C PRO A 457 -6.39 4.20 21.66
N PHE A 458 -5.54 4.61 20.73
CA PHE A 458 -4.16 4.16 20.58
C PHE A 458 -3.37 4.14 21.90
N ASP A 459 -2.92 2.95 22.30
CA ASP A 459 -2.17 2.71 23.53
C ASP A 459 -0.88 1.95 23.19
N TRP A 460 0.27 2.58 23.44
CA TRP A 460 1.57 2.09 22.95
C TRP A 460 1.95 0.68 23.42
N PRO A 461 1.64 0.23 24.67
CA PRO A 461 2.02 -1.10 25.10
C PRO A 461 1.33 -2.18 24.26
N ARG A 462 0.11 -1.95 23.76
CA ARG A 462 -0.62 -2.95 22.95
C ARG A 462 0.12 -3.29 21.68
N PHE A 463 0.65 -2.29 20.98
CA PHE A 463 1.40 -2.48 19.74
C PHE A 463 2.77 -3.10 19.98
N VAL A 464 3.45 -2.70 21.07
CA VAL A 464 4.75 -3.29 21.44
C VAL A 464 4.60 -4.75 21.88
N ILE A 465 3.58 -5.05 22.68
CA ILE A 465 3.25 -6.41 23.11
C ILE A 465 2.85 -7.26 21.91
N ALA A 466 2.03 -6.73 20.98
CA ALA A 466 1.65 -7.42 19.76
C ALA A 466 2.89 -7.90 18.98
N LEU A 467 3.86 -7.01 18.74
CA LEU A 467 5.10 -7.36 18.05
C LEU A 467 5.97 -8.31 18.87
N GLY A 468 6.28 -7.96 20.13
CA GLY A 468 7.18 -8.73 20.98
C GLY A 468 6.67 -10.15 21.23
N ALA A 469 5.39 -10.29 21.60
CA ALA A 469 4.77 -11.58 21.84
C ALA A 469 4.66 -12.42 20.56
N SER A 470 4.49 -11.81 19.39
CA SER A 470 4.48 -12.57 18.13
C SER A 470 5.83 -13.23 17.82
N VAL A 471 6.95 -12.57 18.15
CA VAL A 471 8.31 -13.12 18.01
C VAL A 471 8.55 -14.21 19.05
N VAL A 472 8.14 -13.99 20.31
CA VAL A 472 8.22 -15.00 21.37
C VAL A 472 7.41 -16.24 20.99
N GLY A 473 6.21 -16.05 20.44
CA GLY A 473 5.36 -17.14 19.96
C GLY A 473 5.97 -17.92 18.82
N LEU A 474 6.65 -17.25 17.88
CA LEU A 474 7.39 -17.92 16.81
C LEU A 474 8.54 -18.77 17.37
N ALA A 475 9.30 -18.23 18.33
CA ALA A 475 10.38 -18.96 18.99
C ALA A 475 9.86 -20.16 19.81
N ALA A 476 8.75 -19.99 20.53
CA ALA A 476 8.09 -21.06 21.27
C ALA A 476 7.59 -22.16 20.33
N GLY A 477 6.94 -21.78 19.21
CA GLY A 477 6.53 -22.72 18.17
C GLY A 477 7.71 -23.52 17.60
N ALA A 478 8.84 -22.87 17.37
CA ALA A 478 10.06 -23.55 16.91
C ALA A 478 10.61 -24.52 17.97
N ALA A 479 10.60 -24.12 19.25
CA ALA A 479 11.02 -24.98 20.35
C ALA A 479 10.12 -26.22 20.52
N MET A 480 8.83 -26.11 20.21
CA MET A 480 7.90 -27.26 20.20
C MET A 480 8.10 -28.16 18.97
N GLU A 481 8.33 -27.57 17.80
CA GLU A 481 8.32 -28.31 16.53
C GLU A 481 9.66 -29.02 16.25
N LEU A 482 10.80 -28.43 16.64
CA LEU A 482 12.12 -29.00 16.39
C LEU A 482 12.32 -30.40 17.03
N PRO A 483 11.93 -30.65 18.30
CA PRO A 483 12.02 -31.97 18.91
C PRO A 483 11.10 -32.99 18.24
N VAL A 484 9.86 -32.60 17.93
CA VAL A 484 8.87 -33.47 17.26
C VAL A 484 9.37 -33.91 15.88
N ARG A 485 9.98 -32.99 15.13
CA ARG A 485 10.60 -33.31 13.84
C ARG A 485 11.81 -34.24 13.98
N ALA A 486 12.63 -34.04 15.01
CA ALA A 486 13.76 -34.93 15.30
C ALA A 486 13.30 -36.35 15.65
N CYS A 487 12.23 -36.50 16.44
CA CYS A 487 11.65 -37.80 16.78
C CYS A 487 11.02 -38.52 15.58
N LEU A 488 10.32 -37.79 14.70
CA LEU A 488 9.60 -38.38 13.55
C LEU A 488 10.49 -38.70 12.34
N ARG A 489 11.81 -38.41 12.40
CA ARG A 489 12.75 -38.51 11.26
C ARG A 489 12.23 -37.94 9.95
N ARG A 490 11.28 -36.99 10.01
CA ARG A 490 10.78 -36.34 8.81
C ARG A 490 11.92 -35.44 8.30
N PRO A 491 12.43 -35.66 7.07
CA PRO A 491 13.39 -34.74 6.50
C PRO A 491 12.76 -33.34 6.53
N ILE A 492 13.61 -32.31 6.67
CA ILE A 492 13.17 -30.94 6.44
C ILE A 492 12.56 -30.97 5.04
N ALA A 493 11.23 -30.92 4.96
CA ALA A 493 10.59 -30.84 3.67
C ALA A 493 11.25 -29.63 3.00
N PRO A 494 11.93 -29.82 1.86
CA PRO A 494 12.40 -28.69 1.10
C PRO A 494 11.20 -27.78 1.00
N SER A 495 11.37 -26.53 1.43
CA SER A 495 10.36 -25.51 1.16
C SER A 495 9.97 -25.67 -0.31
N ASN A 496 8.70 -25.51 -0.68
CA ASN A 496 8.30 -25.66 -2.11
C ASN A 496 9.20 -24.80 -3.04
N LEU A 497 9.86 -23.77 -2.47
CA LEU A 497 11.08 -23.10 -2.92
C LEU A 497 12.19 -24.00 -3.49
N THR A 498 12.74 -24.95 -2.75
CA THR A 498 13.93 -25.71 -3.18
C THR A 498 13.60 -26.61 -4.36
N LEU A 499 12.37 -27.12 -4.43
CA LEU A 499 11.86 -27.88 -5.58
C LEU A 499 11.59 -26.98 -6.80
N ALA A 500 11.02 -25.79 -6.61
CA ALA A 500 10.77 -24.83 -7.69
C ALA A 500 12.05 -24.14 -8.20
N GLU A 501 12.99 -23.81 -7.33
CA GLU A 501 14.32 -23.30 -7.69
C GLU A 501 15.14 -24.36 -8.41
N GLN A 502 15.07 -25.62 -8.00
CA GLN A 502 15.70 -26.74 -8.74
C GLN A 502 15.03 -26.93 -10.10
N ALA A 503 13.71 -26.83 -10.20
CA ALA A 503 13.00 -26.93 -11.48
C ALA A 503 13.37 -25.77 -12.42
N HIS A 504 13.38 -24.53 -11.93
CA HIS A 504 13.69 -23.38 -12.76
C HIS A 504 15.18 -23.30 -13.13
N ARG A 505 16.10 -23.70 -12.23
CA ARG A 505 17.51 -23.88 -12.58
C ARG A 505 17.69 -24.95 -13.64
N ARG A 506 16.99 -26.09 -13.52
CA ARG A 506 17.01 -27.15 -14.55
C ARG A 506 16.48 -26.66 -15.89
N GLU A 507 15.43 -25.83 -15.91
CA GLU A 507 14.93 -25.22 -17.16
C GLU A 507 15.93 -24.23 -17.77
N GLN A 508 16.56 -23.38 -16.95
CA GLN A 508 17.57 -22.42 -17.42
C GLN A 508 18.84 -23.13 -17.89
N GLU A 509 19.29 -24.15 -17.17
CA GLU A 509 20.41 -25.00 -17.57
C GLU A 509 20.06 -25.76 -18.86
N ALA A 510 18.86 -26.35 -18.98
CA ALA A 510 18.43 -27.02 -20.21
C ALA A 510 18.32 -26.05 -21.40
N ALA A 511 17.88 -24.81 -21.18
CA ALA A 511 17.84 -23.78 -22.22
C ALA A 511 19.26 -23.32 -22.62
N ALA A 512 20.17 -23.18 -21.66
CA ALA A 512 21.57 -22.84 -21.92
C ALA A 512 22.31 -23.98 -22.64
N THR A 513 22.03 -25.24 -22.30
CA THR A 513 22.57 -26.40 -23.01
C THR A 513 22.03 -26.45 -24.43
N LYS A 514 20.72 -26.28 -24.66
CA LYS A 514 20.15 -26.20 -26.01
C LYS A 514 20.77 -25.09 -26.85
N LEU A 515 21.07 -23.94 -26.25
CA LEU A 515 21.75 -22.84 -26.93
C LEU A 515 23.16 -23.23 -27.35
N LYS A 516 23.90 -23.92 -26.48
CA LYS A 516 25.24 -24.44 -26.81
C LYS A 516 25.19 -25.52 -27.88
N ASP A 517 24.22 -26.44 -27.81
CA ASP A 517 24.04 -27.49 -28.83
C ASP A 517 23.75 -26.85 -30.20
N ILE A 518 22.94 -25.79 -30.25
CA ILE A 518 22.68 -25.01 -31.47
C ILE A 518 23.95 -24.27 -31.96
N GLU A 519 24.80 -23.80 -31.05
CA GLU A 519 26.05 -23.10 -31.36
C GLU A 519 27.14 -24.08 -31.86
N GLU A 520 27.14 -25.32 -31.36
CA GLU A 520 28.06 -26.41 -31.78
C GLU A 520 27.61 -27.11 -33.08
N ASP A 521 26.31 -27.27 -33.32
CA ASP A 521 25.75 -27.81 -34.58
C ASP A 521 25.81 -26.80 -35.75
N MET A 522 26.19 -25.55 -35.48
CA MET A 522 26.38 -24.52 -36.51
C MET A 522 27.73 -24.74 -37.22
N ASP A 523 27.70 -25.46 -38.36
CA ASP A 523 28.86 -25.70 -39.23
C ASP A 523 29.60 -24.38 -39.55
N PRO A 524 30.90 -24.23 -39.23
CA PRO A 524 31.67 -23.02 -39.49
C PRO A 524 31.73 -22.61 -40.97
N LYS A 525 31.32 -23.49 -41.90
CA LYS A 525 31.21 -23.19 -43.33
C LYS A 525 29.88 -22.56 -43.76
N LEU A 526 28.82 -22.60 -42.95
CA LEU A 526 27.55 -21.94 -43.27
C LEU A 526 27.53 -20.44 -42.86
N ALA A 527 28.45 -20.02 -42.00
CA ALA A 527 28.55 -18.64 -41.51
C ALA A 527 29.09 -17.65 -42.57
N SER A 528 29.74 -18.13 -43.65
CA SER A 528 30.29 -17.27 -44.70
C SER A 528 29.35 -17.04 -45.88
N ASP A 529 28.37 -17.92 -46.13
CA ASP A 529 27.60 -17.92 -47.38
C ASP A 529 26.13 -17.46 -47.24
N GLN A 530 25.67 -17.16 -46.03
CA GLN A 530 24.33 -16.59 -45.78
C GLN A 530 24.33 -15.35 -44.88
N VAL A 531 25.23 -14.40 -45.14
CA VAL A 531 25.07 -13.04 -44.62
C VAL A 531 24.40 -12.18 -45.71
N PRO A 532 23.11 -11.81 -45.56
CA PRO A 532 22.51 -10.85 -46.48
C PRO A 532 23.22 -9.49 -46.30
N GLN A 533 23.51 -8.82 -47.41
CA GLN A 533 24.31 -7.58 -47.54
C GLN A 533 23.86 -6.37 -46.69
N TRP A 534 22.87 -6.47 -45.81
CA TRP A 534 22.46 -5.39 -44.91
C TRP A 534 23.22 -5.34 -43.57
N ILE A 535 24.13 -6.28 -43.30
CA ILE A 535 25.03 -6.28 -42.11
C ILE A 535 26.36 -5.55 -42.38
N ALA A 536 26.59 -5.01 -43.59
CA ALA A 536 27.83 -4.31 -43.93
C ALA A 536 27.91 -2.83 -43.49
N LYS A 537 27.12 -2.38 -42.51
CA LYS A 537 27.09 -0.96 -42.10
C LYS A 537 27.49 -0.63 -40.67
N ASP A 538 27.64 -1.61 -39.78
CA ASP A 538 28.16 -1.38 -38.44
C ASP A 538 29.30 -2.39 -38.16
N GLY A 539 30.49 -1.88 -37.89
CA GLY A 539 31.74 -2.65 -37.80
C GLY A 539 31.77 -3.70 -36.68
N PRO A 540 32.79 -4.58 -36.67
CA PRO A 540 32.82 -5.75 -35.80
C PRO A 540 32.93 -5.38 -34.31
N CYS A 541 32.05 -5.97 -33.48
CA CYS A 541 32.18 -5.96 -32.02
C CYS A 541 33.32 -6.90 -31.58
N PRO A 542 34.14 -6.55 -30.58
CA PRO A 542 35.36 -7.28 -30.26
C PRO A 542 35.09 -8.57 -29.47
N SER A 543 35.76 -9.63 -29.90
CA SER A 543 35.90 -10.91 -29.22
C SER A 543 36.99 -10.85 -28.13
N SER A 544 36.66 -11.06 -26.86
CA SER A 544 37.63 -11.53 -25.86
C SER A 544 36.96 -12.11 -24.61
N LEU A 545 36.60 -13.40 -24.68
CA LEU A 545 36.58 -14.29 -23.53
C LEU A 545 37.62 -15.38 -23.82
N GLN A 546 38.88 -15.09 -23.50
CA GLN A 546 39.91 -16.12 -23.35
C GLN A 546 40.55 -15.94 -21.97
N HIS A 547 40.56 -17.04 -21.23
CA HIS A 547 41.30 -17.25 -20.00
C HIS A 547 42.81 -17.05 -20.23
N GLU A 548 43.53 -16.39 -19.31
CA GLU A 548 44.90 -16.77 -18.93
C GLU A 548 45.31 -16.21 -17.54
N PRO A 549 46.33 -16.80 -16.86
CA PRO A 549 46.60 -16.66 -15.42
C PRO A 549 47.74 -15.68 -15.03
N LEU A 550 47.86 -15.43 -13.71
CA LEU A 550 48.92 -14.75 -12.92
C LEU A 550 50.26 -14.37 -13.62
N SER A 551 50.64 -13.07 -13.62
CA SER A 551 51.87 -12.53 -12.98
C SER A 551 52.22 -11.06 -13.37
N THR A 552 52.65 -10.29 -12.35
CA THR A 552 53.61 -9.15 -12.32
C THR A 552 53.63 -7.99 -13.35
N SER A 553 53.41 -6.79 -12.79
CA SER A 553 54.21 -5.54 -12.92
C SER A 553 53.84 -4.43 -13.93
N ARG A 554 53.71 -3.23 -13.33
CA ARG A 554 54.08 -1.85 -13.78
C ARG A 554 53.40 -1.16 -15.00
N SER A 555 52.63 -0.13 -14.62
CA SER A 555 52.82 1.31 -14.93
C SER A 555 52.13 1.97 -16.15
N SER A 556 51.70 3.22 -15.90
CA SER A 556 51.33 4.33 -16.80
C SER A 556 49.97 4.22 -17.51
N SER A 557 48.92 4.93 -17.04
CA SER A 557 48.55 6.34 -17.27
C SER A 557 47.76 6.57 -18.57
N HIS A 558 46.45 6.83 -18.47
CA HIS A 558 45.77 8.02 -19.00
C HIS A 558 44.25 7.97 -18.79
N ALA A 559 43.66 9.17 -18.71
CA ALA A 559 42.29 9.50 -18.37
C ALA A 559 41.28 9.26 -19.52
N VAL A 560 40.04 8.86 -19.20
CA VAL A 560 38.85 9.03 -20.07
C VAL A 560 37.58 9.17 -19.20
N GLY A 561 36.71 10.14 -19.56
CA GLY A 561 35.36 10.34 -19.01
C GLY A 561 34.34 9.26 -19.42
N PRO A 562 33.06 9.38 -19.02
CA PRO A 562 32.13 8.24 -19.02
C PRO A 562 31.41 8.06 -20.36
N PRO A 563 31.12 6.82 -20.81
CA PRO A 563 30.15 6.60 -21.86
C PRO A 563 28.79 6.13 -21.31
N THR A 564 27.78 6.57 -22.04
CA THR A 564 26.34 6.30 -21.96
C THR A 564 25.95 4.92 -22.52
N SER A 565 24.97 4.27 -21.87
CA SER A 565 23.90 3.37 -22.37
C SER A 565 24.17 2.32 -23.47
N GLY A 566 23.85 1.04 -23.20
CA GLY A 566 23.62 0.03 -24.24
C GLY A 566 23.28 -1.38 -23.70
N LEU A 567 22.02 -1.64 -23.36
CA LEU A 567 21.54 -2.98 -22.92
C LEU A 567 20.21 -3.40 -23.58
N GLY A 568 19.75 -2.66 -24.60
CA GLY A 568 18.48 -2.89 -25.28
C GLY A 568 18.56 -3.66 -26.61
N THR A 569 19.75 -3.85 -27.17
CA THR A 569 19.91 -4.29 -28.57
C THR A 569 20.17 -5.80 -28.72
N THR A 570 20.60 -6.49 -27.66
CA THR A 570 20.91 -7.93 -27.71
C THR A 570 19.67 -8.83 -27.66
N MET A 571 18.58 -8.41 -27.01
CA MET A 571 17.34 -9.20 -26.94
C MET A 571 16.51 -9.18 -28.24
N GLY A 572 16.67 -8.16 -29.09
CA GLY A 572 15.92 -8.04 -30.35
C GLY A 572 16.37 -9.05 -31.42
N CYS A 573 17.65 -9.42 -31.42
CA CYS A 573 18.21 -10.36 -32.39
C CYS A 573 17.82 -11.81 -32.10
N VAL A 574 17.82 -12.22 -30.82
CA VAL A 574 17.52 -13.60 -30.41
C VAL A 574 16.08 -14.01 -30.75
N LYS A 575 15.13 -13.07 -30.69
CA LYS A 575 13.72 -13.36 -30.98
C LYS A 575 13.45 -13.63 -32.46
N LYS A 576 14.19 -13.01 -33.37
CA LYS A 576 14.00 -13.20 -34.82
C LYS A 576 14.56 -14.53 -35.35
N VAL A 577 15.55 -15.10 -34.67
CA VAL A 577 16.13 -16.41 -35.04
C VAL A 577 15.22 -17.56 -34.61
N LEU A 578 14.54 -17.43 -33.47
CA LEU A 578 13.61 -18.44 -32.95
C LEU A 578 12.26 -18.50 -33.70
N ASP A 579 11.84 -17.43 -34.37
CA ASP A 579 10.58 -17.41 -35.14
C ASP A 579 10.73 -18.04 -36.56
N HIS A 580 11.94 -18.44 -36.96
CA HIS A 580 12.24 -18.99 -38.30
C HIS A 580 12.86 -20.40 -38.32
N ALA A 581 13.06 -21.03 -37.16
CA ALA A 581 13.38 -22.45 -37.01
C ALA A 581 12.15 -23.21 -36.51
#